data_AF-A0A349DQZ4-F1
#
_entry.id   AF-A0A349DQZ4-F1
#
_cell.length_a   1.000
_cell.length_b   1.000
_cell.length_c   1.000
_cell.angle_alpha   90.00
_cell.angle_beta   90.00
_cell.angle_gamma   90.00
#
_symmetry.space_group_name_H-M   'P 1'
#
loop_
_entity.id
_entity.type
_entity.pdbx_description
1 polymer ?
#
loop_
_entity_poly.entity_id
_entity_poly.type
_entity_poly.pdbx_seq_one_letter_code
_entity_poly.pdbx_strand_id
1 'polypeptide(L)'
;MKRTMLFNLLALVCLFGIHPAFAQKKEPPIKTKLKPTVNMAVVQLHIQQKGGKPLANHPIMVVEGGARNTKSYGKTDEKGVVEFLVRNRRNYRLDFMGAARPKMLFVPNKPHHRFRVNVLLNDANPANLFIHMTDCKTGKALKNYPVKIQGTQKGIVYQGNTDKQGVASFRIKLGARYTVVVDSAAYPIHPKTMVHGTVMSDVFSLKDLNFNQQFRYHYQNRCPPPPPSTYTSRSSNASGIDKVFKRNKDWKNALVVLSGGWFSDHFKMYKEFLKGHNKQNQTQMIVCSHCKICEPYDQRDFKPIIPKSTNPKVKLVGIVQGDLLSIFQGFKQNPKAKEVVLLTARNHISPQEKKFFSKIKVPVRIVLVNVQQIHPGYLALAKATGGSIHTIKADISEFSKLVPGQTKIINGVKYKLVNKTNFKVVK
;
A
#
# COMPACT_ATOMS: atom_id res chain seq x y z
N MET A 1 66.30 -31.71 21.43
CA MET A 1 65.44 -32.78 22.00
C MET A 1 64.35 -32.14 22.87
N LYS A 2 63.10 -32.58 22.67
CA LYS A 2 61.92 -32.40 23.54
C LYS A 2 61.34 -30.98 23.72
N ARG A 3 60.29 -30.68 22.96
CA ARG A 3 58.96 -30.27 23.50
C ARG A 3 57.92 -30.24 22.38
N THR A 4 57.47 -31.44 22.04
CA THR A 4 56.23 -31.73 21.33
C THR A 4 55.21 -32.18 22.38
N MET A 5 53.92 -31.93 22.14
CA MET A 5 52.75 -32.30 22.97
C MET A 5 52.35 -31.30 24.06
N LEU A 6 51.61 -30.25 23.67
CA LEU A 6 50.57 -29.65 24.51
C LEU A 6 49.48 -28.96 23.67
N PHE A 7 48.96 -29.64 22.65
CA PHE A 7 47.83 -29.15 21.84
C PHE A 7 46.96 -30.35 21.44
N ASN A 8 46.24 -30.95 22.40
CA ASN A 8 45.15 -31.89 22.13
C ASN A 8 44.33 -32.24 23.39
N LEU A 9 43.92 -31.23 24.18
CA LEU A 9 42.99 -31.46 25.31
C LEU A 9 41.95 -30.35 25.50
N LEU A 10 41.56 -29.65 24.41
CA LEU A 10 40.55 -28.58 24.48
C LEU A 10 39.45 -28.71 23.39
N ALA A 11 39.21 -29.91 22.90
CA ALA A 11 38.22 -30.17 21.84
C ALA A 11 37.16 -31.24 22.22
N LEU A 12 36.90 -31.46 23.52
CA LEU A 12 35.94 -32.47 23.97
C LEU A 12 35.10 -32.06 25.20
N VAL A 13 34.67 -30.79 25.28
CA VAL A 13 33.68 -30.34 26.29
C VAL A 13 32.70 -29.35 25.66
N CYS A 14 31.95 -29.78 24.63
CA CYS A 14 30.81 -29.01 24.08
C CYS A 14 29.72 -29.93 23.48
N LEU A 15 29.41 -31.07 24.13
CA LEU A 15 28.33 -31.98 23.67
C LEU A 15 27.24 -32.29 24.71
N PHE A 16 27.24 -31.64 25.86
CA PHE A 16 26.10 -31.69 26.79
C PHE A 16 25.62 -30.28 27.12
N GLY A 17 25.02 -29.63 26.13
CA GLY A 17 24.21 -28.43 26.35
C GLY A 17 22.94 -28.81 27.11
N ILE A 18 23.04 -28.95 28.44
CA ILE A 18 21.89 -29.01 29.35
C ILE A 18 21.16 -27.67 29.19
N HIS A 19 20.13 -27.66 28.34
CA HIS A 19 19.22 -26.53 28.28
C HIS A 19 18.43 -26.56 29.58
N PRO A 20 18.49 -25.53 30.46
CA PRO A 20 17.59 -25.46 31.58
C PRO A 20 16.17 -25.44 31.01
N ALA A 21 15.42 -26.50 31.28
CA ALA A 21 14.01 -26.56 30.95
C ALA A 21 13.33 -25.44 31.75
N PHE A 22 13.12 -24.29 31.10
CA PHE A 22 12.26 -23.25 31.64
C PHE A 22 10.87 -23.87 31.82
N ALA A 23 10.55 -24.23 33.06
CA ALA A 23 9.23 -24.67 33.45
C ALA A 23 8.25 -23.54 33.07
N GLN A 24 7.55 -23.71 31.94
CA GLN A 24 6.52 -22.77 31.53
C GLN A 24 5.44 -22.80 32.61
N LYS A 25 5.33 -21.69 33.35
CA LYS A 25 4.30 -21.49 34.36
C LYS A 25 2.94 -21.82 33.73
N LYS A 26 2.33 -22.92 34.15
CA LYS A 26 1.06 -23.42 33.61
C LYS A 26 0.02 -22.32 33.77
N GLU A 27 -0.48 -21.80 32.66
CA GLU A 27 -1.47 -20.74 32.72
C GLU A 27 -2.73 -21.21 33.47
N PRO A 28 -3.35 -20.35 34.29
CA PRO A 28 -4.54 -20.72 35.02
C PRO A 28 -5.68 -21.08 34.06
N PRO A 29 -6.53 -22.06 34.41
CA PRO A 29 -7.61 -22.51 33.56
C PRO A 29 -8.57 -21.36 33.21
N ILE A 30 -8.98 -21.30 31.94
CA ILE A 30 -9.92 -20.30 31.43
C ILE A 30 -11.30 -20.54 32.04
N LYS A 31 -11.77 -19.62 32.88
CA LYS A 31 -13.15 -19.58 33.36
C LYS A 31 -14.04 -19.04 32.23
N THR A 32 -15.02 -19.83 31.78
CA THR A 32 -15.95 -19.51 30.69
C THR A 32 -17.35 -20.06 31.01
N LYS A 33 -18.40 -19.36 30.60
CA LYS A 33 -19.79 -19.87 30.67
C LYS A 33 -20.15 -20.71 29.44
N LEU A 34 -19.43 -20.55 28.34
CA LEU A 34 -19.64 -21.27 27.09
C LEU A 34 -19.04 -22.69 27.17
N LYS A 35 -19.76 -23.67 26.62
CA LYS A 35 -19.33 -25.07 26.53
C LYS A 35 -18.85 -25.39 25.11
N PRO A 36 -17.55 -25.68 24.89
CA PRO A 36 -17.05 -26.06 23.56
C PRO A 36 -17.48 -27.49 23.20
N THR A 37 -17.69 -27.74 21.90
CA THR A 37 -18.07 -29.05 21.36
C THR A 37 -16.93 -29.66 20.55
N VAL A 38 -17.16 -30.81 19.92
CA VAL A 38 -16.16 -31.43 19.02
C VAL A 38 -15.79 -30.50 17.85
N ASN A 39 -16.76 -29.72 17.34
CA ASN A 39 -16.60 -28.85 16.17
C ASN A 39 -16.52 -27.37 16.51
N MET A 40 -16.64 -27.01 17.79
CA MET A 40 -16.62 -25.62 18.24
C MET A 40 -15.67 -25.43 19.40
N ALA A 41 -14.99 -24.28 19.40
CA ALA A 41 -14.10 -23.87 20.46
C ALA A 41 -14.57 -22.54 21.05
N VAL A 42 -14.19 -22.32 22.31
CA VAL A 42 -14.43 -21.05 23.00
C VAL A 42 -13.23 -20.14 22.82
N VAL A 43 -13.48 -18.96 22.26
CA VAL A 43 -12.53 -17.85 22.18
C VAL A 43 -12.79 -16.93 23.35
N GLN A 44 -11.77 -16.60 24.13
CA GLN A 44 -11.82 -15.53 25.12
C GLN A 44 -10.86 -14.42 24.66
N LEU A 45 -11.41 -13.30 24.18
CA LEU A 45 -10.63 -12.13 23.76
C LEU A 45 -10.40 -11.23 24.97
N HIS A 46 -9.14 -10.92 25.27
CA HIS A 46 -8.72 -9.99 26.32
C HIS A 46 -8.22 -8.72 25.66
N ILE A 47 -9.04 -7.67 25.73
CA ILE A 47 -8.87 -6.49 24.90
C ILE A 47 -8.37 -5.33 25.76
N GLN A 48 -7.19 -4.80 25.41
CA GLN A 48 -6.49 -3.75 26.17
C GLN A 48 -6.14 -2.55 25.29
N GLN A 49 -6.22 -1.35 25.85
CA GLN A 49 -5.77 -0.08 25.27
C GLN A 49 -4.26 0.12 25.41
N LYS A 50 -3.73 1.25 24.90
CA LYS A 50 -2.36 1.70 25.18
C LYS A 50 -2.11 1.70 26.69
N GLY A 51 -0.96 1.17 27.11
CA GLY A 51 -0.61 1.11 28.53
C GLY A 51 -1.29 -0.03 29.30
N GLY A 52 -1.92 -0.99 28.61
CA GLY A 52 -2.45 -2.21 29.23
C GLY A 52 -3.83 -2.06 29.89
N LYS A 53 -4.43 -0.87 29.87
CA LYS A 53 -5.76 -0.63 30.45
C LYS A 53 -6.83 -1.46 29.71
N PRO A 54 -7.69 -2.22 30.41
CA PRO A 54 -8.77 -2.96 29.76
C PRO A 54 -9.73 -2.07 28.98
N LEU A 55 -10.18 -2.52 27.80
CA LEU A 55 -11.24 -1.84 27.05
C LEU A 55 -12.60 -2.39 27.47
N ALA A 56 -13.19 -1.80 28.49
CA ALA A 56 -14.50 -2.22 29.00
C ALA A 56 -15.67 -1.75 28.13
N ASN A 57 -16.78 -2.49 28.17
CA ASN A 57 -18.06 -2.12 27.57
C ASN A 57 -18.01 -1.81 26.06
N HIS A 58 -17.07 -2.39 25.33
CA HIS A 58 -16.89 -2.11 23.92
C HIS A 58 -17.51 -3.21 23.06
N PRO A 59 -18.31 -2.85 22.03
CA PRO A 59 -18.93 -3.84 21.18
C PRO A 59 -17.93 -4.46 20.20
N ILE A 60 -18.02 -5.78 20.05
CA ILE A 60 -17.15 -6.62 19.23
C ILE A 60 -18.02 -7.48 18.33
N MET A 61 -17.65 -7.56 17.05
CA MET A 61 -18.24 -8.46 16.08
C MET A 61 -17.18 -9.43 15.57
N VAL A 62 -17.50 -10.72 15.59
CA VAL A 62 -16.67 -11.78 15.02
C VAL A 62 -17.34 -12.28 13.76
N VAL A 63 -16.62 -12.25 12.63
CA VAL A 63 -17.15 -12.68 11.32
C VAL A 63 -16.38 -13.91 10.86
N GLU A 64 -17.08 -15.03 10.64
CA GLU A 64 -16.50 -16.26 10.06
C GLU A 64 -16.08 -16.01 8.61
N GLY A 65 -14.85 -16.39 8.25
CA GLY A 65 -14.37 -16.36 6.89
C GLY A 65 -14.91 -17.54 6.08
N GLY A 66 -15.54 -17.26 4.93
CA GLY A 66 -16.07 -18.26 4.00
C GLY A 66 -17.36 -17.80 3.34
N ALA A 67 -18.00 -18.68 2.56
CA ALA A 67 -19.18 -18.33 1.76
C ALA A 67 -20.38 -17.80 2.58
N ARG A 68 -20.52 -18.21 3.85
CA ARG A 68 -21.68 -17.87 4.70
C ARG A 68 -21.50 -16.62 5.56
N ASN A 69 -20.26 -16.13 5.76
CA ASN A 69 -19.94 -14.91 6.54
C ASN A 69 -20.74 -14.72 7.84
N THR A 70 -20.91 -15.80 8.64
CA THR A 70 -21.70 -15.76 9.88
C THR A 70 -21.11 -14.75 10.86
N LYS A 71 -21.98 -13.94 11.49
CA LYS A 71 -21.59 -12.86 12.40
C LYS A 71 -22.05 -13.18 13.81
N SER A 72 -21.17 -13.00 14.78
CA SER A 72 -21.47 -13.09 16.21
C SER A 72 -21.12 -11.76 16.87
N TYR A 73 -21.96 -11.30 17.79
CA TYR A 73 -21.79 -10.03 18.48
C TYR A 73 -21.59 -10.27 19.97
N GLY A 74 -20.73 -9.46 20.57
CA GLY A 74 -20.46 -9.49 22.00
C GLY A 74 -20.04 -8.10 22.47
N LYS A 75 -20.01 -7.90 23.79
CA LYS A 75 -19.52 -6.67 24.42
C LYS A 75 -18.51 -7.07 25.47
N THR A 76 -17.40 -6.33 25.56
CA THR A 76 -16.40 -6.60 26.60
C THR A 76 -16.94 -6.27 27.99
N ASP A 77 -16.58 -7.09 28.98
CA ASP A 77 -16.84 -6.81 30.39
C ASP A 77 -15.89 -5.73 30.94
N GLU A 78 -15.98 -5.44 32.24
CA GLU A 78 -15.14 -4.45 32.93
C GLU A 78 -13.63 -4.75 32.85
N LYS A 79 -13.28 -6.03 32.65
CA LYS A 79 -11.89 -6.50 32.50
C LYS A 79 -11.46 -6.53 31.04
N GLY A 80 -12.27 -6.01 30.12
CA GLY A 80 -11.97 -6.00 28.69
C GLY A 80 -12.12 -7.37 28.04
N VAL A 81 -12.85 -8.30 28.67
CA VAL A 81 -12.97 -9.69 28.21
C VAL A 81 -14.30 -9.91 27.49
N VAL A 82 -14.27 -10.63 26.37
CA VAL A 82 -15.47 -11.10 25.67
C VAL A 82 -15.27 -12.53 25.17
N GLU A 83 -16.33 -13.34 25.19
CA GLU A 83 -16.29 -14.74 24.80
C GLU A 83 -17.14 -15.02 23.54
N PHE A 84 -16.63 -15.87 22.66
CA PHE A 84 -17.35 -16.33 21.47
C PHE A 84 -17.24 -17.84 21.32
N LEU A 85 -18.34 -18.50 20.95
CA LEU A 85 -18.33 -19.89 20.51
C LEU A 85 -18.19 -19.92 18.98
N VAL A 86 -17.07 -20.46 18.50
CA VAL A 86 -16.69 -20.41 17.08
C VAL A 86 -16.35 -21.81 16.56
N ARG A 87 -16.45 -22.02 15.25
CA ARG A 87 -16.11 -23.29 14.63
C ARG A 87 -14.61 -23.50 14.51
N ASN A 88 -14.20 -24.75 14.65
CA ASN A 88 -12.84 -25.20 14.39
C ASN A 88 -12.50 -25.08 12.89
N ARG A 89 -11.20 -25.03 12.56
CA ARG A 89 -10.67 -24.97 11.17
C ARG A 89 -11.15 -23.74 10.38
N ARG A 90 -11.35 -22.61 11.04
CA ARG A 90 -11.86 -21.39 10.40
C ARG A 90 -10.99 -20.19 10.69
N ASN A 91 -10.96 -19.28 9.73
CA ASN A 91 -10.44 -17.93 9.91
C ASN A 91 -11.60 -17.02 10.31
N TYR A 92 -11.35 -16.12 11.24
CA TYR A 92 -12.31 -15.16 11.72
C TYR A 92 -11.74 -13.76 11.60
N ARG A 93 -12.63 -12.81 11.34
CA ARG A 93 -12.35 -11.39 11.28
C ARG A 93 -12.98 -10.73 12.50
N LEU A 94 -12.14 -10.19 13.38
CA LEU A 94 -12.54 -9.46 14.58
C LEU A 94 -12.73 -7.98 14.22
N ASP A 95 -13.96 -7.51 14.28
CA ASP A 95 -14.36 -6.14 13.98
C ASP A 95 -14.78 -5.44 15.27
N PHE A 96 -14.09 -4.36 15.63
CA PHE A 96 -14.34 -3.58 16.84
C PHE A 96 -15.40 -2.48 16.60
N MET A 97 -16.36 -2.77 15.71
CA MET A 97 -17.49 -1.93 15.29
C MET A 97 -17.07 -0.49 15.02
N GLY A 98 -16.08 -0.36 14.12
CA GLY A 98 -15.43 0.91 13.84
C GLY A 98 -13.92 0.87 13.97
N ALA A 99 -13.27 -0.29 13.97
CA ALA A 99 -11.84 -0.38 13.71
C ALA A 99 -11.57 -0.21 12.21
N ALA A 100 -10.54 0.54 11.83
CA ALA A 100 -10.12 0.66 10.42
C ALA A 100 -9.54 -0.64 9.87
N ARG A 101 -9.06 -1.53 10.76
CA ARG A 101 -8.49 -2.83 10.39
C ARG A 101 -9.04 -3.89 11.33
N PRO A 102 -9.85 -4.83 10.81
CA PRO A 102 -10.21 -5.97 11.64
C PRO A 102 -8.98 -6.85 11.87
N LYS A 103 -8.88 -7.45 13.05
CA LYS A 103 -7.82 -8.42 13.36
C LYS A 103 -8.26 -9.79 12.84
N MET A 104 -7.31 -10.60 12.38
CA MET A 104 -7.60 -11.96 11.94
C MET A 104 -7.28 -12.94 13.07
N LEU A 105 -8.14 -13.95 13.22
CA LEU A 105 -8.04 -15.00 14.20
C LEU A 105 -8.22 -16.35 13.51
N PHE A 106 -7.24 -17.24 13.59
CA PHE A 106 -7.38 -18.61 13.13
C PHE A 106 -7.71 -19.54 14.30
N VAL A 107 -8.72 -20.40 14.12
CA VAL A 107 -9.15 -21.37 15.12
C VAL A 107 -8.69 -22.76 14.69
N PRO A 108 -7.77 -23.40 15.43
CA PRO A 108 -7.20 -24.68 15.05
C PRO A 108 -8.23 -25.81 15.16
N ASN A 109 -7.90 -26.96 14.56
CA ASN A 109 -8.72 -28.16 14.69
C ASN A 109 -8.50 -28.87 16.02
N LYS A 110 -9.05 -28.36 17.12
CA LYS A 110 -8.96 -29.01 18.43
C LYS A 110 -10.36 -29.17 19.05
N PRO A 111 -10.83 -30.40 19.27
CA PRO A 111 -12.08 -30.66 19.97
C PRO A 111 -12.09 -30.03 21.36
N HIS A 112 -13.24 -29.49 21.79
CA HIS A 112 -13.46 -28.93 23.13
C HIS A 112 -12.47 -27.83 23.55
N HIS A 113 -11.80 -27.20 22.59
CA HIS A 113 -10.69 -26.30 22.89
C HIS A 113 -11.18 -24.96 23.41
N ARG A 114 -10.36 -24.36 24.28
CA ARG A 114 -10.56 -23.02 24.83
C ARG A 114 -9.26 -22.25 24.62
N PHE A 115 -9.34 -21.05 24.08
CA PHE A 115 -8.16 -20.23 23.82
C PHE A 115 -8.35 -18.79 24.29
N ARG A 116 -7.31 -18.27 24.91
CA ARG A 116 -7.18 -16.87 25.31
C ARG A 116 -6.43 -16.13 24.21
N VAL A 117 -6.94 -14.98 23.80
CA VAL A 117 -6.28 -14.11 22.82
C VAL A 117 -6.16 -12.71 23.41
N ASN A 118 -4.94 -12.26 23.64
CA ASN A 118 -4.68 -10.90 24.07
C ASN A 118 -4.65 -9.97 22.84
N VAL A 119 -5.46 -8.92 22.86
CA VAL A 119 -5.59 -7.95 21.79
C VAL A 119 -5.23 -6.57 22.32
N LEU A 120 -4.09 -6.04 21.86
CA LEU A 120 -3.69 -4.66 22.13
C LEU A 120 -4.25 -3.72 21.04
N LEU A 121 -5.04 -2.71 21.44
CA LEU A 121 -5.76 -1.81 20.55
C LEU A 121 -4.95 -0.66 19.94
N ASN A 122 -3.70 -0.47 20.35
CA ASN A 122 -2.82 0.52 19.71
C ASN A 122 -2.74 0.35 18.18
N ASP A 123 -2.91 -0.88 17.70
CA ASP A 123 -2.90 -1.20 16.27
C ASP A 123 -4.31 -1.20 15.64
N ALA A 124 -5.38 -1.11 16.42
CA ALA A 124 -6.74 -1.42 15.99
C ALA A 124 -7.63 -0.19 15.77
N ASN A 125 -7.38 0.94 16.46
CA ASN A 125 -8.26 2.11 16.42
C ASN A 125 -7.55 3.44 16.11
N PRO A 126 -6.93 3.60 14.92
CA PRO A 126 -6.45 4.91 14.49
C PRO A 126 -7.63 5.87 14.23
N ALA A 127 -7.40 7.17 14.44
CA ALA A 127 -8.30 8.22 13.98
C ALA A 127 -8.63 8.03 12.48
N ASN A 128 -9.87 8.28 12.10
CA ASN A 128 -10.32 8.20 10.70
C ASN A 128 -10.77 9.54 10.14
N LEU A 129 -10.89 10.59 10.96
CA LEU A 129 -11.12 11.94 10.50
C LEU A 129 -9.96 12.81 10.97
N PHE A 130 -9.38 13.55 10.04
CA PHE A 130 -8.31 14.50 10.31
C PHE A 130 -8.78 15.87 9.86
N ILE A 131 -8.65 16.84 10.76
CA ILE A 131 -9.00 18.24 10.55
C ILE A 131 -7.71 19.04 10.60
N HIS A 132 -7.32 19.63 9.48
CA HIS A 132 -6.18 20.51 9.36
C HIS A 132 -6.63 21.96 9.44
N MET A 133 -5.93 22.73 10.28
CA MET A 133 -6.19 24.12 10.53
C MET A 133 -4.93 24.94 10.29
N THR A 134 -5.05 25.92 9.40
CA THR A 134 -3.96 26.85 9.05
C THR A 134 -4.49 28.27 8.98
N ASP A 135 -3.67 29.23 9.39
CA ASP A 135 -3.95 30.65 9.21
C ASP A 135 -3.86 31.04 7.71
N CYS A 136 -4.85 31.76 7.18
CA CYS A 136 -4.92 32.10 5.76
C CYS A 136 -3.88 33.14 5.31
N LYS A 137 -3.42 34.01 6.21
CA LYS A 137 -2.47 35.10 5.87
C LYS A 137 -1.04 34.58 5.83
N THR A 138 -0.70 33.71 6.77
CA THR A 138 0.67 33.26 7.02
C THR A 138 0.92 31.83 6.53
N GLY A 139 -0.14 31.05 6.29
CA GLY A 139 -0.05 29.63 5.97
C GLY A 139 0.44 28.76 7.14
N LYS A 140 0.62 29.33 8.34
CA LYS A 140 1.12 28.61 9.51
C LYS A 140 0.03 27.72 10.11
N ALA A 141 0.45 26.58 10.65
CA ALA A 141 -0.42 25.66 11.37
C ALA A 141 -0.98 26.30 12.65
N LEU A 142 -2.29 26.19 12.86
CA LEU A 142 -2.95 26.62 14.09
C LEU A 142 -2.81 25.52 15.14
N LYS A 143 -1.90 25.69 16.10
CA LYS A 143 -1.61 24.71 17.16
C LYS A 143 -2.53 24.89 18.38
N ASN A 144 -2.88 23.78 19.04
CA ASN A 144 -3.72 23.73 20.24
C ASN A 144 -5.09 24.41 20.06
N TYR A 145 -5.58 24.41 18.83
CA TYR A 145 -6.80 25.08 18.44
C TYR A 145 -7.99 24.13 18.67
N PRO A 146 -9.04 24.58 19.37
CA PRO A 146 -10.17 23.73 19.73
C PRO A 146 -11.03 23.39 18.52
N VAL A 147 -11.37 22.10 18.38
CA VAL A 147 -12.24 21.60 17.31
C VAL A 147 -13.33 20.73 17.94
N LYS A 148 -14.59 21.01 17.59
CA LYS A 148 -15.76 20.24 18.06
C LYS A 148 -16.44 19.58 16.88
N ILE A 149 -16.97 18.37 17.06
CA ILE A 149 -17.76 17.64 16.07
C ILE A 149 -19.05 17.19 16.72
N GLN A 150 -20.18 17.51 16.13
CA GLN A 150 -21.50 17.14 16.62
C GLN A 150 -22.15 16.17 15.64
N GLY A 151 -22.63 15.03 16.12
CA GLY A 151 -23.46 14.12 15.34
C GLY A 151 -24.90 14.62 15.26
N THR A 152 -25.65 14.15 14.25
CA THR A 152 -27.08 14.44 14.13
C THR A 152 -27.95 13.78 15.23
N GLN A 153 -27.42 12.77 15.92
CA GLN A 153 -28.07 12.15 17.07
C GLN A 153 -27.69 12.92 18.36
N LYS A 154 -28.69 13.23 19.19
CA LYS A 154 -28.52 13.93 20.48
C LYS A 154 -27.50 13.19 21.35
N GLY A 155 -26.47 13.92 21.81
CA GLY A 155 -25.42 13.39 22.71
C GLY A 155 -24.13 12.94 22.04
N ILE A 156 -24.05 12.85 20.70
CA ILE A 156 -22.79 12.52 20.02
C ILE A 156 -21.97 13.81 19.81
N VAL A 157 -20.99 14.03 20.69
CA VAL A 157 -20.05 15.16 20.58
C VAL A 157 -18.61 14.65 20.69
N TYR A 158 -17.76 15.01 19.73
CA TYR A 158 -16.32 14.81 19.81
C TYR A 158 -15.65 16.17 19.99
N GLN A 159 -14.59 16.23 20.81
CA GLN A 159 -13.81 17.43 21.07
C GLN A 159 -12.33 17.09 21.09
N GLY A 160 -11.50 17.99 20.58
CA GLY A 160 -10.07 17.80 20.55
C GLY A 160 -9.37 19.05 20.05
N ASN A 161 -8.08 19.15 20.34
CA ASN A 161 -7.27 20.29 19.94
C ASN A 161 -6.32 19.87 18.83
N THR A 162 -5.96 20.80 17.97
CA THR A 162 -4.94 20.56 16.95
C THR A 162 -3.55 20.38 17.56
N ASP A 163 -2.75 19.52 16.96
CA ASP A 163 -1.36 19.29 17.35
C ASP A 163 -0.40 20.40 16.86
N LYS A 164 0.91 20.16 16.98
CA LYS A 164 1.96 21.10 16.53
C LYS A 164 1.94 21.34 15.01
N GLN A 165 1.32 20.44 14.25
CA GLN A 165 1.18 20.48 12.80
C GLN A 165 -0.19 21.06 12.39
N GLY A 166 -1.01 21.50 13.35
CA GLY A 166 -2.33 22.05 13.11
C GLY A 166 -3.36 20.98 12.78
N VAL A 167 -3.16 19.73 13.24
CA VAL A 167 -4.05 18.62 12.94
C VAL A 167 -4.81 18.18 14.19
N ALA A 168 -6.14 18.24 14.15
CA ALA A 168 -7.02 17.63 15.12
C ALA A 168 -7.51 16.28 14.57
N SER A 169 -7.35 15.21 15.34
CA SER A 169 -7.61 13.84 14.90
C SER A 169 -8.77 13.24 15.67
N PHE A 170 -9.79 12.79 14.95
CA PHE A 170 -11.04 12.28 15.52
C PHE A 170 -11.34 10.87 15.03
N ARG A 171 -12.06 10.12 15.87
CA ARG A 171 -12.67 8.85 15.48
C ARG A 171 -14.18 9.04 15.42
N ILE A 172 -14.76 8.88 14.23
CA ILE A 172 -16.20 9.01 14.02
C ILE A 172 -16.76 7.81 13.27
N LYS A 173 -18.07 7.56 13.40
CA LYS A 173 -18.77 6.47 12.69
C LYS A 173 -18.95 6.87 11.23
N LEU A 174 -18.44 6.04 10.32
CA LEU A 174 -18.65 6.25 8.88
C LEU A 174 -20.13 6.02 8.51
N GLY A 175 -20.59 6.73 7.49
CA GLY A 175 -21.98 6.71 7.01
C GLY A 175 -22.92 7.65 7.76
N ALA A 176 -22.54 8.18 8.93
CA ALA A 176 -23.31 9.15 9.70
C ALA A 176 -23.01 10.59 9.27
N ARG A 177 -23.96 11.51 9.48
CA ARG A 177 -23.77 12.95 9.26
C ARG A 177 -23.28 13.63 10.53
N TYR A 178 -22.34 14.55 10.38
CA TYR A 178 -21.78 15.35 11.46
C TYR A 178 -21.69 16.81 11.06
N THR A 179 -21.46 17.67 12.05
CA THR A 179 -21.14 19.07 11.89
C THR A 179 -19.85 19.36 12.65
N VAL A 180 -18.84 19.87 11.95
CA VAL A 180 -17.61 20.37 12.58
C VAL A 180 -17.85 21.82 12.99
N VAL A 181 -17.58 22.15 14.25
CA VAL A 181 -17.79 23.48 14.82
C VAL A 181 -16.45 24.07 15.23
N VAL A 182 -16.17 25.27 14.74
CA VAL A 182 -14.91 26.01 14.90
C VAL A 182 -15.28 27.47 15.12
N ASP A 183 -14.92 28.07 16.26
CA ASP A 183 -15.13 29.49 16.61
C ASP A 183 -16.54 30.09 16.34
N SER A 184 -17.58 29.25 16.27
CA SER A 184 -19.00 29.56 15.96
C SER A 184 -19.47 29.25 14.54
N ALA A 185 -18.57 28.91 13.63
CA ALA A 185 -18.92 28.40 12.31
C ALA A 185 -19.18 26.88 12.36
N ALA A 186 -20.18 26.43 11.60
CA ALA A 186 -20.66 25.05 11.58
C ALA A 186 -20.58 24.49 10.16
N TYR A 187 -19.78 23.44 9.96
CA TYR A 187 -19.51 22.84 8.65
C TYR A 187 -20.04 21.40 8.60
N PRO A 188 -21.05 21.10 7.77
CA PRO A 188 -21.58 19.75 7.66
C PRO A 188 -20.58 18.82 6.96
N ILE A 189 -20.37 17.65 7.53
CA ILE A 189 -19.54 16.58 6.95
C ILE A 189 -20.33 15.27 6.91
N HIS A 190 -20.15 14.49 5.85
CA HIS A 190 -20.72 13.14 5.72
C HIS A 190 -19.62 12.16 5.34
N PRO A 191 -18.87 11.61 6.31
CA PRO A 191 -17.81 10.66 6.05
C PRO A 191 -18.42 9.34 5.56
N LYS A 192 -18.45 9.12 4.25
CA LYS A 192 -19.01 7.89 3.66
C LYS A 192 -17.98 6.76 3.70
N THR A 193 -18.45 5.52 3.83
CA THR A 193 -17.63 4.34 3.56
C THR A 193 -17.43 4.23 2.05
N MET A 194 -16.37 4.79 1.46
CA MET A 194 -16.06 4.41 0.08
C MET A 194 -15.23 3.12 0.06
N VAL A 195 -15.80 2.14 -0.63
CA VAL A 195 -15.34 0.77 -0.88
C VAL A 195 -14.63 0.72 -2.24
N HIS A 196 -13.59 -0.13 -2.32
CA HIS A 196 -12.73 -0.47 -3.47
C HIS A 196 -11.89 0.67 -4.09
N GLY A 197 -10.61 0.69 -3.72
CA GLY A 197 -9.55 1.37 -4.48
C GLY A 197 -9.20 2.80 -4.06
N THR A 198 -9.91 3.39 -3.10
CA THR A 198 -9.64 4.76 -2.61
C THR A 198 -9.38 4.78 -1.09
N VAL A 199 -8.31 5.49 -0.69
CA VAL A 199 -7.88 5.63 0.73
C VAL A 199 -8.30 6.98 1.33
N MET A 200 -8.77 7.92 0.50
CA MET A 200 -9.22 9.24 0.92
C MET A 200 -10.57 9.56 0.27
N SER A 201 -11.55 10.05 1.03
CA SER A 201 -12.52 10.96 0.42
C SER A 201 -11.85 12.25 0.02
N ASP A 202 -12.43 12.88 -1.00
CA ASP A 202 -12.75 14.31 -1.07
C ASP A 202 -12.08 15.14 0.03
N VAL A 203 -10.93 15.71 -0.33
CA VAL A 203 -10.32 16.81 0.40
C VAL A 203 -11.18 18.03 0.11
N PHE A 204 -12.10 18.35 0.99
CA PHE A 204 -12.82 19.61 0.92
C PHE A 204 -11.95 20.69 1.57
N SER A 205 -11.62 21.72 0.80
CA SER A 205 -10.97 22.93 1.30
C SER A 205 -12.01 24.04 1.29
N LEU A 206 -12.36 24.53 2.48
CA LEU A 206 -13.25 25.68 2.64
C LEU A 206 -12.40 26.83 3.18
N LYS A 207 -12.44 27.97 2.48
CA LYS A 207 -11.76 29.20 2.90
C LYS A 207 -12.80 30.05 3.63
N ASP A 208 -12.64 30.19 4.94
CA ASP A 208 -13.46 31.11 5.71
C ASP A 208 -12.83 32.51 5.64
N LEU A 209 -13.43 33.37 4.82
CA LEU A 209 -12.92 34.72 4.56
C LEU A 209 -13.16 35.67 5.75
N ASN A 210 -14.08 35.35 6.65
CA ASN A 210 -14.44 36.20 7.79
C ASN A 210 -13.45 36.07 8.94
N PHE A 211 -12.89 34.86 9.15
CA PHE A 211 -11.95 34.58 10.24
C PHE A 211 -10.50 34.46 9.79
N ASN A 212 -10.23 34.59 8.49
CA ASN A 212 -8.90 34.44 7.91
C ASN A 212 -8.24 33.08 8.25
N GLN A 213 -9.03 32.00 8.21
CA GLN A 213 -8.56 30.64 8.48
C GLN A 213 -8.94 29.70 7.33
N GLN A 214 -8.08 28.73 7.04
CA GLN A 214 -8.34 27.68 6.07
C GLN A 214 -8.55 26.37 6.79
N PHE A 215 -9.69 25.74 6.49
CA PHE A 215 -10.08 24.44 6.99
C PHE A 215 -9.94 23.40 5.89
N ARG A 216 -9.24 22.30 6.20
CA ARG A 216 -9.21 21.11 5.33
C ARG A 216 -9.50 19.89 6.17
N TYR A 217 -10.41 19.05 5.72
CA TYR A 217 -10.61 17.76 6.35
C TYR A 217 -10.52 16.64 5.33
N HIS A 218 -10.06 15.49 5.79
CA HIS A 218 -10.08 14.27 5.02
C HIS A 218 -10.38 13.10 5.96
N TYR A 219 -11.04 12.06 5.43
CA TYR A 219 -11.12 10.78 6.12
C TYR A 219 -10.16 9.78 5.50
N GLN A 220 -9.52 8.96 6.33
CA GLN A 220 -8.60 7.93 5.87
C GLN A 220 -9.24 6.54 5.99
N ASN A 221 -9.60 5.94 4.86
CA ASN A 221 -9.85 4.50 4.78
C ASN A 221 -8.52 3.82 4.49
N ARG A 222 -7.74 3.46 5.53
CA ARG A 222 -6.45 2.78 5.32
C ARG A 222 -6.65 1.59 4.37
N CYS A 223 -5.91 1.54 3.26
CA CYS A 223 -5.76 0.30 2.52
C CYS A 223 -5.39 -0.81 3.51
N PRO A 224 -5.97 -2.02 3.39
CA PRO A 224 -5.32 -3.16 3.99
C PRO A 224 -3.88 -3.16 3.44
N PRO A 225 -2.84 -3.34 4.29
CA PRO A 225 -1.60 -3.83 3.72
C PRO A 225 -1.97 -5.10 2.94
N PRO A 226 -1.33 -5.38 1.79
CA PRO A 226 -1.50 -6.69 1.18
C PRO A 226 -1.35 -7.73 2.30
N PRO A 227 -2.18 -8.80 2.29
CA PRO A 227 -2.12 -9.83 3.32
C PRO A 227 -0.65 -10.19 3.58
N PRO A 228 -0.22 -10.40 4.84
CA PRO A 228 1.15 -10.82 5.12
C PRO A 228 1.41 -12.00 4.20
N SER A 229 2.39 -11.82 3.34
CA SER A 229 2.62 -12.69 2.21
C SER A 229 2.78 -14.11 2.73
N THR A 230 1.75 -14.94 2.56
CA THR A 230 1.91 -16.39 2.51
C THR A 230 2.62 -16.82 1.23
N TYR A 231 3.00 -15.87 0.36
CA TYR A 231 4.28 -15.98 -0.32
C TYR A 231 5.38 -15.92 0.73
N THR A 232 5.72 -17.12 1.18
CA THR A 232 7.00 -17.50 1.75
C THR A 232 8.12 -16.55 1.36
N SER A 233 9.03 -16.40 2.32
CA SER A 233 10.39 -15.87 2.28
C SER A 233 11.25 -16.25 1.05
N ARG A 234 10.75 -16.08 -0.17
CA ARG A 234 11.63 -15.65 -1.26
C ARG A 234 11.99 -14.24 -0.88
N SER A 235 13.22 -14.08 -0.39
CA SER A 235 14.08 -12.96 -0.76
C SER A 235 13.47 -12.34 -2.01
N SER A 236 12.81 -11.17 -1.87
CA SER A 236 12.37 -10.44 -3.04
C SER A 236 13.68 -9.97 -3.66
N ASN A 237 14.30 -10.86 -4.43
CA ASN A 237 15.41 -10.59 -5.31
C ASN A 237 15.06 -9.23 -5.93
N ALA A 238 15.99 -8.28 -5.82
CA ALA A 238 15.88 -6.98 -6.45
C ALA A 238 15.13 -7.13 -7.77
N SER A 239 14.19 -6.23 -8.08
CA SER A 239 13.17 -6.33 -9.15
C SER A 239 13.69 -6.68 -10.55
N GLY A 240 14.97 -6.99 -10.71
CA GLY A 240 15.65 -7.40 -11.94
C GLY A 240 15.83 -6.23 -12.88
N ILE A 241 15.34 -5.05 -12.50
CA ILE A 241 15.34 -3.87 -13.35
C ILE A 241 16.74 -3.27 -13.47
N ASP A 242 17.56 -3.40 -12.43
CA ASP A 242 18.97 -3.05 -12.50
C ASP A 242 19.66 -3.86 -13.61
N LYS A 243 19.26 -5.12 -13.84
CA LYS A 243 19.75 -5.93 -14.95
C LYS A 243 19.33 -5.36 -16.30
N VAL A 244 18.11 -4.83 -16.43
CA VAL A 244 17.65 -4.17 -17.66
C VAL A 244 18.52 -2.95 -17.96
N PHE A 245 18.68 -2.05 -16.99
CA PHE A 245 19.54 -0.86 -17.16
C PHE A 245 21.02 -1.23 -17.38
N LYS A 246 21.52 -2.29 -16.74
CA LYS A 246 22.90 -2.79 -16.95
C LYS A 246 23.12 -3.34 -18.36
N ARG A 247 22.11 -3.95 -18.98
CA ARG A 247 22.18 -4.44 -20.38
C ARG A 247 22.04 -3.31 -21.40
N ASN A 248 21.31 -2.25 -21.06
CA ASN A 248 20.98 -1.16 -21.97
C ASN A 248 21.68 0.15 -21.54
N LYS A 249 23.03 0.12 -21.48
CA LYS A 249 23.87 1.27 -21.04
C LYS A 249 23.90 2.42 -22.05
N ASP A 250 23.44 2.16 -23.26
CA ASP A 250 23.35 3.08 -24.38
C ASP A 250 22.14 4.04 -24.28
N TRP A 251 21.16 3.74 -23.41
CA TRP A 251 20.04 4.65 -23.15
C TRP A 251 20.53 5.93 -22.48
N LYS A 252 20.69 6.99 -23.30
CA LYS A 252 21.26 8.28 -22.92
C LYS A 252 20.29 9.38 -23.34
N ASN A 253 20.17 10.41 -22.51
CA ASN A 253 19.28 11.56 -22.76
C ASN A 253 17.79 11.15 -22.85
N ALA A 254 17.45 10.11 -22.10
CA ALA A 254 16.10 9.56 -22.06
C ALA A 254 15.19 10.33 -21.10
N LEU A 255 13.92 10.34 -21.42
CA LEU A 255 12.86 10.68 -20.48
C LEU A 255 12.37 9.40 -19.81
N VAL A 256 12.68 9.21 -18.53
CA VAL A 256 12.21 8.04 -17.78
C VAL A 256 10.85 8.33 -17.18
N VAL A 257 9.83 7.61 -17.60
CA VAL A 257 8.45 7.78 -17.14
C VAL A 257 8.06 6.59 -16.30
N LEU A 258 7.84 6.82 -15.00
CA LEU A 258 7.23 5.82 -14.12
C LEU A 258 5.71 5.93 -14.27
N SER A 259 5.07 4.87 -14.76
CA SER A 259 3.62 4.85 -14.96
C SER A 259 3.03 3.52 -14.57
N GLY A 260 2.08 3.54 -13.64
CA GLY A 260 1.21 2.39 -13.31
C GLY A 260 1.91 1.27 -12.53
N GLY A 261 1.35 0.89 -11.38
CA GLY A 261 1.93 -0.17 -10.54
C GLY A 261 1.85 0.14 -9.05
N TRP A 262 2.26 -0.83 -8.24
CA TRP A 262 2.37 -0.65 -6.79
C TRP A 262 3.59 0.21 -6.47
N PHE A 263 3.39 1.14 -5.53
CA PHE A 263 4.40 2.13 -5.16
C PHE A 263 5.74 1.51 -4.69
N SER A 264 5.70 0.36 -4.02
CA SER A 264 6.91 -0.35 -3.57
C SER A 264 7.83 -0.76 -4.72
N ASP A 265 7.25 -1.11 -5.86
CA ASP A 265 8.01 -1.52 -7.04
C ASP A 265 8.59 -0.30 -7.73
N HIS A 266 7.79 0.75 -7.95
CA HIS A 266 8.26 2.03 -8.47
C HIS A 266 9.40 2.64 -7.64
N PHE A 267 9.34 2.53 -6.31
CA PHE A 267 10.38 3.07 -5.44
C PHE A 267 11.68 2.27 -5.51
N LYS A 268 11.60 0.94 -5.54
CA LYS A 268 12.79 0.10 -5.80
C LYS A 268 13.39 0.46 -7.17
N MET A 269 12.55 0.64 -8.18
CA MET A 269 12.96 1.04 -9.54
C MET A 269 13.59 2.44 -9.58
N TYR A 270 13.04 3.39 -8.83
CA TYR A 270 13.60 4.74 -8.63
C TYR A 270 15.00 4.68 -8.00
N LYS A 271 15.18 3.89 -6.92
CA LYS A 271 16.49 3.74 -6.28
C LYS A 271 17.52 3.14 -7.23
N GLU A 272 17.15 2.12 -8.00
CA GLU A 272 18.07 1.51 -8.97
C GLU A 272 18.41 2.47 -10.11
N PHE A 273 17.45 3.28 -10.58
CA PHE A 273 17.73 4.35 -11.54
C PHE A 273 18.72 5.39 -10.99
N LEU A 274 18.58 5.77 -9.71
CA LEU A 274 19.53 6.69 -9.05
C LEU A 274 20.92 6.09 -8.86
N LYS A 275 21.01 4.76 -8.65
CA LYS A 275 22.29 4.04 -8.54
C LYS A 275 22.97 3.84 -9.88
N GLY A 276 22.19 3.70 -10.96
CA GLY A 276 22.71 3.64 -12.32
C GLY A 276 23.49 4.90 -12.63
N HIS A 277 24.73 4.77 -13.10
CA HIS A 277 25.63 5.88 -13.44
C HIS A 277 25.08 6.75 -14.60
N ASN A 278 24.02 7.52 -14.37
CA ASN A 278 23.57 8.58 -15.26
C ASN A 278 24.43 9.83 -15.02
N LYS A 279 25.71 9.73 -15.42
CA LYS A 279 26.72 10.80 -15.33
C LYS A 279 26.38 12.01 -16.23
N GLN A 280 25.33 11.96 -17.04
CA GLN A 280 24.93 13.07 -17.92
C GLN A 280 23.78 13.87 -17.31
N ASN A 281 23.85 15.20 -17.42
CA ASN A 281 22.88 16.17 -16.91
C ASN A 281 21.56 16.22 -17.73
N GLN A 282 21.25 15.19 -18.52
CA GLN A 282 20.18 15.23 -19.52
C GLN A 282 19.05 14.21 -19.32
N THR A 283 19.28 13.12 -18.58
CA THR A 283 18.22 12.14 -18.30
C THR A 283 17.34 12.66 -17.15
N GLN A 284 16.07 12.93 -17.45
CA GLN A 284 15.07 13.34 -16.46
C GLN A 284 14.14 12.18 -16.16
N MET A 285 13.88 11.97 -14.87
CA MET A 285 12.85 11.04 -14.41
C MET A 285 11.59 11.80 -14.03
N ILE A 286 10.48 11.30 -14.52
CA ILE A 286 9.14 11.82 -14.28
C ILE A 286 8.31 10.74 -13.64
N VAL A 287 7.81 11.07 -12.45
CA VAL A 287 6.97 10.19 -11.67
C VAL A 287 5.53 10.64 -11.90
N CYS A 288 4.81 9.87 -12.71
CA CYS A 288 3.39 10.05 -12.96
C CYS A 288 2.63 9.02 -12.12
N SER A 289 2.13 9.48 -10.97
CA SER A 289 1.29 8.62 -10.15
C SER A 289 -0.05 8.37 -10.84
N HIS A 290 -0.61 7.16 -10.75
CA HIS A 290 -2.01 6.93 -11.17
C HIS A 290 -3.00 7.19 -10.03
N CYS A 291 -2.48 7.56 -8.88
CA CYS A 291 -3.26 7.75 -7.67
C CYS A 291 -2.72 8.97 -6.91
N LYS A 292 -3.65 9.80 -6.39
CA LYS A 292 -3.37 10.99 -5.54
C LYS A 292 -2.50 10.65 -4.33
N ILE A 293 -2.49 9.37 -3.96
CA ILE A 293 -1.85 8.78 -2.78
C ILE A 293 -0.42 8.29 -3.06
N CYS A 294 0.02 8.21 -4.33
CA CYS A 294 1.41 7.83 -4.64
C CYS A 294 2.35 9.04 -4.69
N GLU A 295 2.06 10.10 -3.93
CA GLU A 295 3.18 10.80 -3.34
C GLU A 295 3.91 9.75 -2.47
N PRO A 296 5.18 9.45 -2.77
CA PRO A 296 5.92 8.43 -2.06
C PRO A 296 5.94 8.80 -0.59
N TYR A 297 5.46 8.00 0.36
CA TYR A 297 5.55 8.30 1.80
C TYR A 297 6.07 7.10 2.57
N ASP A 298 6.96 7.32 3.54
CA ASP A 298 7.54 6.25 4.35
C ASP A 298 6.43 5.67 5.22
N GLN A 299 6.29 4.34 5.18
CA GLN A 299 5.23 3.64 5.88
C GLN A 299 5.36 3.73 7.41
N ARG A 300 6.54 4.11 7.92
CA ARG A 300 6.84 4.24 9.34
C ARG A 300 6.60 5.65 9.87
N ASP A 301 6.96 6.68 9.11
CA ASP A 301 6.96 8.07 9.60
C ASP A 301 6.20 9.07 8.70
N PHE A 302 5.58 8.59 7.61
CA PHE A 302 4.78 9.39 6.67
C PHE A 302 5.54 10.60 6.10
N LYS A 303 6.87 10.55 6.03
CA LYS A 303 7.65 11.54 5.27
C LYS A 303 7.65 11.20 3.79
N PRO A 304 7.65 12.19 2.89
CA PRO A 304 7.77 11.91 1.47
C PRO A 304 9.03 11.06 1.18
N ILE A 305 8.86 9.81 0.74
CA ILE A 305 9.94 8.87 0.39
C ILE A 305 10.78 9.41 -0.78
N ILE A 306 10.14 10.08 -1.72
CA ILE A 306 10.81 10.98 -2.65
C ILE A 306 10.58 12.32 -1.97
N PRO A 307 11.58 12.88 -1.26
CA PRO A 307 11.50 14.25 -0.78
C PRO A 307 11.05 15.14 -1.93
N LYS A 308 10.45 16.31 -1.68
CA LYS A 308 10.43 17.36 -2.72
C LYS A 308 11.87 17.47 -3.24
N SER A 309 12.11 16.88 -4.39
CA SER A 309 13.44 16.40 -4.75
C SER A 309 14.30 17.63 -4.98
N THR A 310 15.32 17.84 -4.16
CA THR A 310 16.36 18.82 -4.45
C THR A 310 17.19 18.39 -5.66
N ASN A 311 17.06 17.15 -6.11
CA ASN A 311 17.67 16.68 -7.34
C ASN A 311 16.88 17.19 -8.56
N PRO A 312 17.45 18.10 -9.36
CA PRO A 312 16.76 18.69 -10.52
C PRO A 312 16.46 17.67 -11.62
N LYS A 313 17.03 16.46 -11.55
CA LYS A 313 16.78 15.37 -12.51
C LYS A 313 15.50 14.58 -12.24
N VAL A 314 14.83 14.79 -11.10
CA VAL A 314 13.59 14.09 -10.74
C VAL A 314 12.46 15.09 -10.59
N LYS A 315 11.42 14.96 -11.41
CA LYS A 315 10.22 15.81 -11.35
C LYS A 315 8.99 14.98 -10.98
N LEU A 316 8.28 15.42 -9.96
CA LEU A 316 6.98 14.89 -9.57
C LEU A 316 5.90 15.69 -10.29
N VAL A 317 5.04 15.03 -11.08
CA VAL A 317 4.11 15.74 -11.97
C VAL A 317 2.63 15.48 -11.62
N GLY A 318 2.38 14.89 -10.45
CA GLY A 318 1.03 14.66 -9.92
C GLY A 318 0.37 13.40 -10.47
N ILE A 319 -0.97 13.39 -10.49
CA ILE A 319 -1.73 12.24 -11.01
C ILE A 319 -1.89 12.36 -12.51
N VAL A 320 -1.44 11.35 -13.24
CA VAL A 320 -1.76 11.18 -14.65
C VAL A 320 -2.27 9.76 -14.84
N GLN A 321 -3.51 9.63 -15.31
CA GLN A 321 -4.09 8.33 -15.63
C GLN A 321 -3.69 7.91 -17.04
N GLY A 322 -3.16 6.71 -17.19
CA GLY A 322 -2.69 6.19 -18.48
C GLY A 322 -1.19 6.33 -18.70
N ASP A 323 -0.63 5.34 -19.40
CA ASP A 323 0.79 5.25 -19.69
C ASP A 323 1.17 6.30 -20.74
N LEU A 324 0.33 6.49 -21.76
CA LEU A 324 0.61 7.48 -22.81
C LEU A 324 0.44 8.91 -22.33
N LEU A 325 -0.59 9.18 -21.53
CA LEU A 325 -0.75 10.49 -20.93
C LEU A 325 0.43 10.82 -20.01
N SER A 326 0.97 9.83 -19.31
CA SER A 326 2.20 9.99 -18.52
C SER A 326 3.40 10.37 -19.38
N ILE A 327 3.54 9.78 -20.58
CA ILE A 327 4.58 10.15 -21.55
C ILE A 327 4.41 11.60 -22.03
N PHE A 328 3.21 12.00 -22.45
CA PHE A 328 2.96 13.37 -22.91
C PHE A 328 3.20 14.40 -21.82
N GLN A 329 2.76 14.10 -20.60
CA GLN A 329 3.05 14.96 -19.46
C GLN A 329 4.55 15.04 -19.21
N GLY A 330 5.27 13.95 -19.47
CA GLY A 330 6.71 13.96 -19.40
C GLY A 330 7.39 14.83 -20.47
N PHE A 331 6.89 14.82 -21.70
CA PHE A 331 7.40 15.71 -22.75
C PHE A 331 7.19 17.19 -22.43
N LYS A 332 6.12 17.57 -21.73
CA LYS A 332 5.96 18.97 -21.26
C LYS A 332 7.10 19.41 -20.35
N GLN A 333 7.68 18.48 -19.60
CA GLN A 333 8.76 18.76 -18.64
C GLN A 333 10.16 18.64 -19.28
N ASN A 334 10.29 17.80 -20.30
CA ASN A 334 11.50 17.62 -21.09
C ASN A 334 11.18 17.47 -22.59
N PRO A 335 10.91 18.59 -23.30
CA PRO A 335 10.51 18.55 -24.70
C PRO A 335 11.67 18.14 -25.64
N LYS A 336 12.92 18.17 -25.17
CA LYS A 336 14.13 17.82 -25.93
C LYS A 336 14.53 16.35 -25.76
N ALA A 337 13.72 15.55 -25.06
CA ALA A 337 14.01 14.12 -24.86
C ALA A 337 14.10 13.39 -26.21
N LYS A 338 15.20 12.66 -26.42
CA LYS A 338 15.46 11.94 -27.68
C LYS A 338 14.86 10.53 -27.69
N GLU A 339 14.54 10.00 -26.52
CA GLU A 339 13.85 8.73 -26.33
C GLU A 339 13.08 8.73 -24.99
N VAL A 340 12.15 7.80 -24.85
CA VAL A 340 11.37 7.59 -23.64
C VAL A 340 11.64 6.20 -23.09
N VAL A 341 11.96 6.10 -21.80
CA VAL A 341 11.96 4.82 -21.08
C VAL A 341 10.67 4.76 -20.25
N LEU A 342 9.68 4.04 -20.74
CA LEU A 342 8.43 3.81 -20.03
C LEU A 342 8.61 2.61 -19.09
N LEU A 343 8.54 2.86 -17.79
CA LEU A 343 8.58 1.84 -16.76
C LEU A 343 7.16 1.62 -16.23
N THR A 344 6.59 0.43 -16.46
CA THR A 344 5.19 0.14 -16.10
C THR A 344 4.99 -1.30 -15.61
N ALA A 345 4.15 -1.45 -14.58
CA ALA A 345 3.68 -2.74 -14.09
C ALA A 345 2.20 -3.00 -14.43
N ARG A 346 1.55 -2.06 -15.11
CA ARG A 346 0.12 -2.14 -15.42
C ARG A 346 -0.20 -3.23 -16.45
N ASN A 347 0.67 -3.36 -17.45
CA ASN A 347 0.46 -4.24 -18.58
C ASN A 347 -0.93 -4.08 -19.24
N HIS A 348 -1.39 -2.84 -19.41
CA HIS A 348 -2.65 -2.51 -20.07
C HIS A 348 -2.57 -1.15 -20.78
N ILE A 349 -3.06 -1.09 -22.02
CA ILE A 349 -3.21 0.16 -22.79
C ILE A 349 -4.64 0.23 -23.31
N SER A 350 -5.34 1.32 -22.96
CA SER A 350 -6.73 1.53 -23.36
C SER A 350 -6.86 1.77 -24.88
N PRO A 351 -8.02 1.48 -25.49
CA PRO A 351 -8.27 1.82 -26.89
C PRO A 351 -8.12 3.31 -27.20
N GLN A 352 -8.46 4.19 -26.25
CA GLN A 352 -8.31 5.64 -26.39
C GLN A 352 -6.83 6.04 -26.47
N GLU A 353 -5.98 5.43 -25.63
CA GLU A 353 -4.54 5.69 -25.66
C GLU A 353 -3.91 5.29 -27.00
N LYS A 354 -4.33 4.15 -27.60
CA LYS A 354 -3.79 3.71 -28.89
C LYS A 354 -3.87 4.76 -30.00
N LYS A 355 -4.87 5.66 -29.93
CA LYS A 355 -5.02 6.77 -30.89
C LYS A 355 -3.86 7.77 -30.88
N PHE A 356 -3.05 7.79 -29.81
CA PHE A 356 -1.95 8.73 -29.67
C PHE A 356 -0.58 8.14 -30.01
N PHE A 357 -0.47 6.87 -30.40
CA PHE A 357 0.82 6.26 -30.74
C PHE A 357 1.58 7.05 -31.81
N SER A 358 0.89 7.50 -32.86
CA SER A 358 1.48 8.27 -33.97
C SER A 358 1.95 9.67 -33.57
N LYS A 359 1.51 10.18 -32.41
CA LYS A 359 1.93 11.49 -31.89
C LYS A 359 3.27 11.43 -31.15
N ILE A 360 3.74 10.24 -30.77
CA ILE A 360 5.05 10.05 -30.14
C ILE A 360 6.08 9.85 -31.26
N LYS A 361 6.98 10.83 -31.44
CA LYS A 361 7.96 10.86 -32.55
C LYS A 361 9.34 10.32 -32.17
N VAL A 362 9.52 9.92 -30.92
CA VAL A 362 10.77 9.36 -30.39
C VAL A 362 10.57 7.91 -29.97
N PRO A 363 11.62 7.07 -30.00
CA PRO A 363 11.53 5.68 -29.55
C PRO A 363 11.04 5.55 -28.11
N VAL A 364 10.11 4.61 -27.88
CA VAL A 364 9.65 4.25 -26.53
C VAL A 364 10.21 2.88 -26.14
N ARG A 365 11.14 2.88 -25.19
CA ARG A 365 11.71 1.71 -24.52
C ARG A 365 10.80 1.31 -23.36
N ILE A 366 10.04 0.23 -23.51
CA ILE A 366 9.03 -0.18 -22.55
C ILE A 366 9.63 -1.25 -21.65
N VAL A 367 9.77 -0.99 -20.35
CA VAL A 367 10.19 -1.99 -19.37
C VAL A 367 8.97 -2.52 -18.63
N LEU A 368 8.66 -3.79 -18.83
CA LEU A 368 7.56 -4.50 -18.18
C LEU A 368 8.09 -5.41 -17.07
N VAL A 369 7.59 -5.19 -15.87
CA VAL A 369 7.98 -5.95 -14.67
C VAL A 369 6.87 -6.93 -14.30
N ASN A 370 7.23 -8.15 -13.92
CA ASN A 370 6.32 -9.19 -13.42
C ASN A 370 5.19 -9.59 -14.38
N VAL A 371 5.42 -9.52 -15.69
CA VAL A 371 4.45 -9.96 -16.70
C VAL A 371 4.81 -11.35 -17.25
N GLN A 372 3.84 -12.26 -17.25
CA GLN A 372 3.96 -13.52 -17.99
C GLN A 372 3.62 -13.29 -19.46
N GLN A 373 2.44 -12.71 -19.71
CA GLN A 373 1.95 -12.35 -21.03
C GLN A 373 1.98 -10.84 -21.19
N ILE A 374 2.60 -10.35 -22.26
CA ILE A 374 2.65 -8.93 -22.61
C ILE A 374 1.35 -8.53 -23.32
N HIS A 375 0.76 -7.40 -22.92
CA HIS A 375 -0.42 -6.86 -23.56
C HIS A 375 -0.08 -6.39 -24.99
N PRO A 376 -0.85 -6.77 -26.03
CA PRO A 376 -0.52 -6.46 -27.41
C PRO A 376 -0.38 -4.96 -27.73
N GLY A 377 -1.02 -4.10 -26.93
CA GLY A 377 -0.86 -2.65 -27.04
C GLY A 377 0.58 -2.17 -26.84
N TYR A 378 1.40 -2.82 -26.03
CA TYR A 378 2.81 -2.41 -25.87
C TYR A 378 3.66 -2.83 -27.05
N LEU A 379 3.37 -3.99 -27.65
CA LEU A 379 4.00 -4.42 -28.92
C LEU A 379 3.68 -3.41 -30.02
N ALA A 380 2.42 -2.97 -30.07
CA ALA A 380 1.95 -1.94 -30.99
C ALA A 380 2.65 -0.59 -30.75
N LEU A 381 2.79 -0.16 -29.50
CA LEU A 381 3.46 1.09 -29.13
C LEU A 381 4.97 1.05 -29.49
N ALA A 382 5.67 -0.03 -29.14
CA ALA A 382 7.07 -0.21 -29.50
C ALA A 382 7.25 -0.16 -31.02
N LYS A 383 6.42 -0.89 -31.78
CA LYS A 383 6.46 -0.87 -33.25
C LYS A 383 6.17 0.52 -33.83
N ALA A 384 5.14 1.21 -33.32
CA ALA A 384 4.73 2.51 -33.83
C ALA A 384 5.77 3.61 -33.62
N THR A 385 6.61 3.48 -32.59
CA THR A 385 7.60 4.49 -32.20
C THR A 385 9.04 4.11 -32.60
N GLY A 386 9.26 2.94 -33.22
CA GLY A 386 10.61 2.41 -33.42
C GLY A 386 11.32 2.04 -32.11
N GLY A 387 10.53 1.83 -31.06
CA GLY A 387 10.99 1.47 -29.73
C GLY A 387 11.19 -0.02 -29.53
N SER A 388 11.20 -0.44 -28.27
CA SER A 388 11.52 -1.82 -27.86
C SER A 388 10.84 -2.18 -26.54
N ILE A 389 10.77 -3.48 -26.24
CA ILE A 389 10.21 -4.00 -25.00
C ILE A 389 11.28 -4.76 -24.24
N HIS A 390 11.33 -4.54 -22.95
CA HIS A 390 12.33 -5.05 -22.04
C HIS A 390 11.63 -5.71 -20.86
N THR A 391 12.04 -6.93 -20.57
CA THR A 391 11.64 -7.64 -19.37
C THR A 391 12.89 -7.95 -18.56
N ILE A 392 12.71 -8.45 -17.34
CA ILE A 392 13.84 -8.91 -16.53
C ILE A 392 14.71 -9.93 -17.28
N LYS A 393 14.05 -10.79 -18.09
CA LYS A 393 14.67 -11.94 -18.77
C LYS A 393 15.21 -11.63 -20.16
N ALA A 394 14.58 -10.73 -20.90
CA ALA A 394 14.87 -10.53 -22.31
C ALA A 394 14.59 -9.10 -22.78
N ASP A 395 15.37 -8.67 -23.76
CA ASP A 395 15.20 -7.43 -24.51
C ASP A 395 14.70 -7.77 -25.92
N ILE A 396 13.68 -7.05 -26.38
CA ILE A 396 12.95 -7.34 -27.62
C ILE A 396 12.90 -6.03 -28.41
N SER A 397 13.79 -5.89 -29.38
CA SER A 397 13.98 -4.64 -30.14
C SER A 397 13.57 -4.75 -31.61
N GLU A 398 13.34 -5.95 -32.12
CA GLU A 398 13.15 -6.21 -33.55
C GLU A 398 11.71 -6.03 -34.05
N PHE A 399 10.90 -5.18 -33.39
CA PHE A 399 9.50 -4.99 -33.78
C PHE A 399 9.34 -4.26 -35.12
N SER A 400 10.30 -3.41 -35.48
CA SER A 400 10.32 -2.70 -36.76
C SER A 400 10.37 -3.66 -37.95
N LYS A 401 11.14 -4.76 -37.82
CA LYS A 401 11.35 -5.78 -38.87
C LYS A 401 10.13 -6.68 -39.11
N LEU A 402 9.18 -6.73 -38.18
CA LEU A 402 8.01 -7.62 -38.31
C LEU A 402 7.05 -7.11 -39.40
N VAL A 403 6.68 -7.99 -40.33
CA VAL A 403 5.65 -7.72 -41.34
C VAL A 403 4.31 -8.38 -40.94
N PRO A 404 3.16 -7.84 -41.38
CA PRO A 404 1.86 -8.47 -41.12
C PRO A 404 1.85 -9.95 -41.52
N GLY A 405 1.24 -10.79 -40.70
CA GLY A 405 1.24 -12.25 -40.84
C GLY A 405 2.31 -12.95 -40.00
N GLN A 406 3.46 -12.32 -39.74
CA GLN A 406 4.53 -12.93 -38.96
C GLN A 406 4.17 -13.14 -37.49
N THR A 407 4.79 -14.16 -36.89
CA THR A 407 4.61 -14.49 -35.48
C THR A 407 5.93 -14.40 -34.72
N LYS A 408 5.86 -13.99 -33.45
CA LYS A 408 7.00 -13.95 -32.53
C LYS A 408 6.58 -14.57 -31.20
N ILE A 409 7.42 -15.44 -30.65
CA ILE A 409 7.22 -16.03 -29.33
C ILE A 409 7.95 -15.17 -28.30
N ILE A 410 7.23 -14.71 -27.28
CA ILE A 410 7.77 -13.90 -26.19
C ILE A 410 7.26 -14.51 -24.88
N ASN A 411 8.19 -14.90 -23.99
CA ASN A 411 7.87 -15.59 -22.73
C ASN A 411 6.97 -16.83 -22.91
N GLY A 412 7.16 -17.57 -24.01
CA GLY A 412 6.33 -18.74 -24.34
C GLY A 412 4.95 -18.41 -24.92
N VAL A 413 4.60 -17.13 -25.08
CA VAL A 413 3.34 -16.69 -25.69
C VAL A 413 3.58 -16.31 -27.14
N LYS A 414 2.76 -16.83 -28.06
CA LYS A 414 2.83 -16.55 -29.50
C LYS A 414 2.02 -15.30 -29.84
N TYR A 415 2.66 -14.33 -30.47
CA TYR A 415 2.05 -13.10 -30.95
C TYR A 415 2.08 -13.03 -32.46
N LYS A 416 0.95 -12.71 -33.10
CA LYS A 416 0.85 -12.47 -34.54
C LYS A 416 0.62 -10.99 -34.82
N LEU A 417 1.40 -10.42 -35.73
CA LEU A 417 1.15 -9.09 -36.26
C LEU A 417 0.02 -9.20 -37.30
N VAL A 418 -1.12 -8.58 -37.05
CA VAL A 418 -2.30 -8.64 -37.91
C VAL A 418 -2.27 -7.55 -38.99
N ASN A 419 -1.79 -6.37 -38.65
CA ASN A 419 -1.60 -5.25 -39.57
C ASN A 419 -0.41 -4.39 -39.11
N LYS A 420 -0.17 -3.21 -39.70
CA LYS A 420 1.01 -2.36 -39.45
C LYS A 420 1.39 -2.17 -37.97
N THR A 421 0.43 -2.13 -37.05
CA THR A 421 0.72 -1.98 -35.60
C THR A 421 -0.12 -2.88 -34.69
N ASN A 422 -1.09 -3.64 -35.21
CA ASN A 422 -1.99 -4.43 -34.37
C ASN A 422 -1.47 -5.85 -34.16
N PHE A 423 -1.20 -6.22 -32.90
CA PHE A 423 -0.83 -7.56 -32.50
C PHE A 423 -2.00 -8.31 -31.87
N LYS A 424 -2.07 -9.63 -32.09
CA LYS A 424 -2.96 -10.54 -31.37
C LYS A 424 -2.19 -11.69 -30.76
N VAL A 425 -2.68 -12.18 -29.63
CA VAL A 425 -2.20 -13.44 -29.05
C VAL A 425 -2.82 -14.58 -29.84
N VAL A 426 -2.00 -15.55 -30.22
CA VAL A 426 -2.44 -16.76 -30.92
C VAL A 426 -2.24 -17.92 -29.97
N LYS A 427 -3.27 -18.77 -29.85
CA LYS A 427 -3.17 -20.01 -29.09
C LYS A 427 -2.31 -21.03 -29.83
#